data_AF-A0A962ZKY6-F1
#
_entry.id   AF-A0A962ZKY6-F1
#
_cell.length_a   1.000
_cell.length_b   1.000
_cell.length_c   1.000
_cell.angle_alpha   90.00
_cell.angle_beta   90.00
_cell.angle_gamma   90.00
#
_symmetry.space_group_name_H-M   'P 1'
#
loop_
_entity.id
_entity.type
_entity.pdbx_description
1 polymer ?
#
loop_
_entity_poly.entity_id
_entity_poly.type
_entity_poly.pdbx_seq_one_letter_code
_entity_poly.pdbx_strand_id
1 'polypeptide(L)'
;LSAQNQSLRTAVQESYRKAFPQGQVVDAEKQLRRQLDGLRGTAQGSGFVSLVAQVGEAVAGMPNTSVATINYNDRADEMRMNIVAADFEGVEKLRSRINENGLEAVMESSSAQGDAVRARIRVGKGS
;
A
#
# COMPACT_ATOMS: atom_id res chain seq x y z
N LEU A 1 -11.51 6.38 -18.15
CA LEU A 1 -11.04 5.15 -17.47
C LEU A 1 -9.69 4.61 -17.99
N SER A 2 -9.23 4.95 -19.20
CA SER A 2 -7.90 4.54 -19.72
C SER A 2 -6.74 5.45 -19.24
N ALA A 3 -6.96 6.76 -19.13
CA ALA A 3 -5.93 7.72 -18.74
C ALA A 3 -5.50 7.61 -17.26
N GLN A 4 -6.45 7.36 -16.35
CA GLN A 4 -6.18 7.16 -14.91
C GLN A 4 -5.34 5.89 -14.64
N ASN A 5 -5.47 4.87 -15.49
CA ASN A 5 -4.68 3.66 -15.43
C ASN A 5 -3.23 3.84 -15.91
N GLN A 6 -2.96 4.89 -16.70
CA GLN A 6 -1.61 5.25 -17.13
C GLN A 6 -0.94 6.14 -16.09
N SER A 7 -1.63 7.12 -15.53
CA SER A 7 -1.07 7.98 -14.47
C SER A 7 -0.68 7.18 -13.24
N LEU A 8 -1.50 6.20 -12.83
CA LEU A 8 -1.17 5.30 -11.74
C LEU A 8 0.07 4.45 -12.03
N ARG A 9 0.19 3.94 -13.26
CA ARG A 9 1.36 3.16 -13.71
C ARG A 9 2.63 4.00 -13.71
N THR A 10 2.55 5.24 -14.19
CA THR A 10 3.67 6.17 -14.20
C THR A 10 4.10 6.55 -12.78
N ALA A 11 3.14 6.82 -11.88
CA ALA A 11 3.44 7.19 -10.50
C ALA A 11 4.11 6.04 -9.72
N VAL A 12 3.68 4.79 -9.94
CA VAL A 12 4.32 3.60 -9.38
C VAL A 12 5.74 3.42 -9.95
N GLN A 13 5.92 3.61 -11.25
CA GLN A 13 7.22 3.49 -11.91
C GLN A 13 8.23 4.58 -11.51
N GLU A 14 7.79 5.82 -11.36
CA GLU A 14 8.63 6.93 -10.94
C GLU A 14 9.06 6.80 -9.48
N SER A 15 8.15 6.36 -8.61
CA SER A 15 8.45 6.15 -7.18
C SER A 15 9.47 5.03 -6.99
N TYR A 16 9.37 3.97 -7.80
CA TYR A 16 10.32 2.86 -7.76
C TYR A 16 11.73 3.24 -8.25
N ARG A 17 11.83 4.03 -9.34
CA ARG A 17 13.11 4.51 -9.86
C ARG A 17 13.81 5.52 -8.95
N LYS A 18 13.05 6.33 -8.22
CA LYS A 18 13.59 7.31 -7.25
C LYS A 18 14.15 6.63 -6.00
N ALA A 19 13.58 5.49 -5.59
CA ALA A 19 14.02 4.77 -4.39
C ALA A 19 15.23 3.83 -4.64
N PHE A 20 15.46 3.37 -5.89
CA PHE A 20 16.51 2.40 -6.20
C PHE A 20 17.24 2.73 -7.52
N PRO A 21 18.25 3.63 -7.52
CA PRO A 21 18.92 4.09 -8.74
C PRO A 21 19.95 3.10 -9.31
N GLN A 22 20.39 2.09 -8.55
CA GLN A 22 21.38 1.09 -9.01
C GLN A 22 21.12 -0.29 -8.39
N GLY A 23 20.67 -1.25 -9.20
CA GLY A 23 20.48 -2.65 -8.81
C GLY A 23 19.44 -3.34 -9.70
N GLN A 24 19.73 -4.54 -10.19
CA GLN A 24 18.87 -5.28 -11.13
C GLN A 24 17.43 -5.39 -10.61
N VAL A 25 16.50 -4.76 -11.33
CA VAL A 25 15.04 -4.84 -11.12
C VAL A 25 14.56 -6.24 -11.48
N VAL A 26 14.73 -7.18 -10.55
CA VAL A 26 14.31 -8.57 -10.71
C VAL A 26 13.71 -9.03 -9.39
N ASP A 27 12.48 -8.60 -9.10
CA ASP A 27 11.34 -9.53 -8.98
C ASP A 27 10.12 -8.96 -8.27
N ALA A 28 10.22 -7.88 -7.49
CA ALA A 28 9.03 -7.27 -6.88
C ALA A 28 8.05 -6.75 -7.93
N GLU A 29 8.55 -6.07 -8.98
CA GLU A 29 7.73 -5.57 -10.09
C GLU A 29 7.12 -6.71 -10.92
N LYS A 30 7.89 -7.78 -11.18
CA LYS A 30 7.40 -8.95 -11.93
C LYS A 30 6.40 -9.78 -11.13
N GLN A 31 6.59 -9.91 -9.82
CA GLN A 31 5.63 -10.58 -8.93
C GLN A 31 4.34 -9.77 -8.81
N LEU A 32 4.45 -8.45 -8.63
CA LEU A 32 3.29 -7.56 -8.63
C LEU A 32 2.55 -7.62 -9.97
N ARG A 33 3.24 -7.52 -11.11
CA ARG A 33 2.62 -7.69 -12.44
C ARG A 33 1.90 -9.03 -12.58
N ARG A 34 2.52 -10.14 -12.17
CA ARG A 34 1.89 -11.47 -12.23
C ARG A 34 0.63 -11.55 -11.37
N GLN A 35 0.65 -10.98 -10.17
CA GLN A 35 -0.53 -10.89 -9.32
C GLN A 35 -1.62 -10.03 -9.97
N LEU A 36 -1.27 -8.85 -10.49
CA LEU A 36 -2.20 -7.97 -11.19
C LEU A 36 -2.81 -8.62 -12.45
N ASP A 37 -2.01 -9.36 -13.22
CA ASP A 37 -2.46 -10.03 -14.43
C ASP A 37 -3.37 -11.23 -14.13
N GLY A 38 -3.12 -11.96 -13.02
CA GLY A 38 -4.01 -13.02 -12.53
C GLY A 38 -5.35 -12.51 -11.99
N LEU A 39 -5.38 -11.27 -11.49
CA LEU A 39 -6.56 -10.63 -10.89
C LEU A 39 -7.46 -9.94 -11.93
N ARG A 40 -6.94 -9.52 -13.09
CA ARG A 40 -7.73 -8.87 -14.17
C ARG A 40 -8.86 -9.72 -14.75
N GLY A 41 -8.88 -11.03 -14.49
CA GLY A 41 -9.90 -11.95 -15.00
C GLY A 41 -11.13 -12.12 -14.12
N THR A 42 -11.14 -11.62 -12.88
CA THR A 42 -12.24 -11.85 -11.92
C THR A 42 -12.67 -10.55 -11.24
N ALA A 43 -13.95 -10.42 -10.90
CA ALA A 43 -14.47 -9.26 -10.16
C ALA A 43 -13.73 -9.06 -8.82
N GLN A 44 -13.23 -10.15 -8.23
CA GLN A 44 -12.44 -10.20 -7.00
C GLN A 44 -11.07 -9.51 -7.13
N GLY A 45 -10.48 -9.52 -8.32
CA GLY A 45 -9.22 -8.83 -8.56
C GLY A 45 -9.32 -7.30 -8.60
N SER A 46 -10.52 -6.76 -8.78
CA SER A 46 -10.73 -5.31 -8.73
C SER A 46 -10.61 -4.74 -7.31
N GLY A 47 -11.02 -5.49 -6.28
CA GLY A 47 -11.00 -5.06 -4.87
C GLY A 47 -9.59 -4.89 -4.33
N PHE A 48 -8.76 -5.94 -4.44
CA PHE A 48 -7.35 -5.89 -4.04
C PHE A 48 -6.59 -4.75 -4.73
N VAL A 49 -6.72 -4.65 -6.06
CA VAL A 49 -6.00 -3.63 -6.84
C VAL A 49 -6.43 -2.23 -6.45
N SER A 50 -7.72 -2.03 -6.14
CA SER A 50 -8.25 -0.75 -5.67
C SER A 50 -7.68 -0.37 -4.29
N LEU A 51 -7.67 -1.30 -3.33
CA LEU A 51 -7.14 -1.05 -1.99
C LEU A 51 -5.63 -0.74 -2.02
N VAL A 52 -4.86 -1.50 -2.79
CA VAL A 52 -3.41 -1.28 -2.94
C VAL A 52 -3.12 0.07 -3.61
N ALA A 53 -3.90 0.45 -4.63
CA ALA A 53 -3.74 1.75 -5.28
C ALA A 53 -3.93 2.93 -4.32
N GLN A 54 -5.04 2.91 -3.56
CA GLN A 54 -5.41 3.98 -2.64
C GLN A 54 -4.46 4.08 -1.43
N VAL A 55 -4.01 2.96 -0.90
CA VAL A 55 -2.98 2.95 0.16
C VAL A 55 -1.62 3.38 -0.39
N GLY A 56 -1.26 2.95 -1.61
CA GLY A 56 -0.02 3.36 -2.26
C GLY A 56 0.11 4.89 -2.38
N GLU A 57 -0.98 5.58 -2.73
CA GLU A 57 -1.05 7.04 -2.75
C GLU A 57 -0.87 7.67 -1.37
N ALA A 58 -1.47 7.09 -0.32
CA ALA A 58 -1.31 7.56 1.04
C ALA A 58 0.16 7.49 1.52
N VAL A 59 0.84 6.37 1.21
CA VAL A 59 2.25 6.13 1.57
C VAL A 59 3.22 6.99 0.75
N ALA A 60 2.95 7.20 -0.54
CA ALA A 60 3.83 7.97 -1.42
C ALA A 60 4.09 9.42 -0.94
N GLY A 61 3.16 9.99 -0.18
CA GLY A 61 3.29 11.33 0.43
C GLY A 61 4.03 11.37 1.77
N MET A 62 4.57 10.25 2.25
CA MET A 62 5.13 10.11 3.59
C MET A 62 6.59 9.63 3.56
N PRO A 63 7.57 10.55 3.53
CA PRO A 63 8.97 10.17 3.67
C PRO A 63 9.19 9.45 5.00
N ASN A 64 10.08 8.45 5.02
CA ASN A 64 10.36 7.60 6.18
C ASN A 64 9.21 6.69 6.65
N THR A 65 8.21 6.45 5.80
CA THR A 65 7.16 5.46 6.04
C THR A 65 7.16 4.43 4.92
N SER A 66 7.09 3.15 5.26
CA SER A 66 7.08 2.05 4.28
C SER A 66 6.15 0.92 4.70
N VAL A 67 5.63 0.19 3.71
CA VAL A 67 4.85 -1.03 3.94
C VAL A 67 5.78 -2.22 3.85
N ALA A 68 5.89 -2.98 4.93
CA ALA A 68 6.75 -4.16 5.01
C ALA A 68 6.05 -5.41 4.45
N THR A 69 4.77 -5.60 4.78
CA THR A 69 3.99 -6.75 4.32
C THR A 69 2.53 -6.38 4.11
N ILE A 70 1.88 -7.04 3.15
CA ILE A 70 0.45 -6.91 2.86
C ILE A 70 -0.18 -8.31 2.83
N ASN A 71 -1.30 -8.49 3.54
CA ASN A 71 -2.14 -9.67 3.49
C ASN A 71 -3.57 -9.24 3.13
N TYR A 72 -4.13 -9.78 2.05
CA TYR A 72 -5.49 -9.47 1.62
C TYR A 72 -6.43 -10.65 1.86
N ASN A 73 -7.66 -10.33 2.25
CA ASN A 73 -8.74 -11.30 2.44
C ASN A 73 -9.88 -10.99 1.46
N ASP A 74 -9.94 -11.76 0.38
CA ASP A 74 -10.94 -11.61 -0.68
C ASP A 74 -12.39 -11.65 -0.19
N ARG A 75 -12.69 -12.45 0.85
CA ARG A 75 -14.07 -12.61 1.34
C ARG A 75 -14.55 -11.39 2.12
N ALA A 76 -13.62 -10.74 2.82
CA ALA A 76 -13.90 -9.56 3.63
C ALA A 76 -13.68 -8.25 2.86
N ASP A 77 -13.01 -8.30 1.70
CA ASP A 77 -12.53 -7.12 0.97
C ASP A 77 -11.66 -6.22 1.88
N GLU A 78 -10.79 -6.87 2.64
CA GLU A 78 -9.93 -6.24 3.65
C GLU A 78 -8.46 -6.56 3.42
N MET A 79 -7.61 -5.58 3.71
CA MET A 79 -6.16 -5.66 3.62
C MET A 79 -5.54 -5.38 5.01
N ARG A 80 -4.77 -6.33 5.54
CA ARG A 80 -3.91 -6.11 6.71
C ARG A 80 -2.49 -5.80 6.26
N MET A 81 -1.90 -4.80 6.87
CA MET A 81 -0.56 -4.33 6.54
C MET A 81 0.29 -4.22 7.79
N ASN A 82 1.57 -4.62 7.67
CA ASN A 82 2.58 -4.18 8.63
C ASN A 82 3.36 -3.04 8.00
N ILE A 83 3.49 -1.94 8.73
CA ILE A 83 4.19 -0.73 8.29
C ILE A 83 5.35 -0.42 9.23
N VAL A 84 6.33 0.30 8.70
CA VAL A 84 7.46 0.86 9.45
C VAL A 84 7.45 2.37 9.23
N ALA A 85 7.47 3.13 10.32
CA ALA A 85 7.55 4.58 10.32
C ALA A 85 8.68 5.04 11.26
N ALA A 86 9.12 6.29 11.14
CA ALA A 86 10.11 6.88 12.04
C ALA A 86 9.61 6.92 13.49
N ASP A 87 8.33 7.22 13.69
CA ASP A 87 7.71 7.42 15.00
C ASP A 87 6.20 7.07 14.95
N PHE A 88 5.54 7.16 16.11
CA PHE A 88 4.11 6.89 16.23
C PHE A 88 3.26 7.94 15.51
N GLU A 89 3.77 9.17 15.35
CA GLU A 89 3.09 10.23 14.60
C GLU A 89 3.00 9.86 13.11
N GLY A 90 4.06 9.31 12.53
CA GLY A 90 4.08 8.79 11.18
C GLY A 90 3.09 7.64 10.97
N VAL A 91 2.92 6.76 11.97
CA VAL A 91 1.89 5.71 11.92
C VAL A 91 0.48 6.33 11.86
N GLU A 92 0.19 7.27 12.75
CA GLU A 92 -1.13 7.88 12.86
C GLU A 92 -1.47 8.75 11.64
N LYS A 93 -0.48 9.48 11.12
CA LYS A 93 -0.62 10.26 9.90
C LYS A 93 -0.90 9.38 8.69
N LEU A 94 -0.27 8.21 8.59
CA LEU A 94 -0.58 7.26 7.52
C LEU A 94 -2.02 6.76 7.65
N ARG A 95 -2.44 6.38 8.86
CA ARG A 95 -3.81 5.93 9.14
C ARG A 95 -4.84 7.01 8.75
N SER A 96 -4.61 8.26 9.13
CA SER A 96 -5.48 9.39 8.77
C SER A 96 -5.58 9.57 7.26
N ARG A 97 -4.45 9.57 6.54
CA ARG A 97 -4.43 9.71 5.07
C ARG A 97 -5.19 8.59 4.36
N ILE A 98 -5.09 7.36 4.85
CA ILE A 98 -5.86 6.24 4.30
C ILE A 98 -7.37 6.49 4.51
N ASN A 99 -7.77 6.99 5.69
CA ASN A 99 -9.16 7.36 5.94
C ASN A 99 -9.66 8.51 5.05
N GLU A 100 -8.84 9.54 4.86
CA GLU A 100 -9.14 10.68 3.99
C GLU A 100 -9.35 10.27 2.53
N ASN A 101 -8.74 9.15 2.11
CA ASN A 101 -8.93 8.56 0.79
C ASN A 101 -10.22 7.72 0.66
N GLY A 102 -11.10 7.71 1.67
CA GLY A 102 -12.38 7.02 1.64
C GLY A 102 -12.32 5.53 2.01
N LEU A 103 -11.20 5.09 2.60
CA LEU A 103 -11.06 3.75 3.17
C LEU A 103 -11.29 3.80 4.69
N GLU A 104 -11.52 2.64 5.31
CA GLU A 104 -11.50 2.53 6.76
C GLU A 104 -10.17 1.93 7.20
N ALA A 105 -9.36 2.68 7.95
CA ALA A 105 -8.07 2.25 8.49
C ALA A 105 -8.11 2.18 10.03
N VAL A 106 -7.98 0.95 10.52
CA VAL A 106 -7.97 0.61 11.95
C VAL A 106 -6.58 0.15 12.36
N MET A 107 -5.99 0.83 13.33
CA MET A 107 -4.72 0.39 13.94
C MET A 107 -4.99 -0.80 14.86
N GLU A 108 -4.38 -1.94 14.55
CA GLU A 108 -4.50 -3.17 15.35
C GLU A 108 -3.39 -3.25 16.41
N SER A 109 -2.19 -2.76 16.11
CA SER A 109 -1.08 -2.67 17.07
C SER A 109 -0.03 -1.67 16.63
N SER A 110 0.73 -1.12 17.57
CA SER A 110 1.95 -0.34 17.30
C SER A 110 2.97 -0.55 18.42
N SER A 111 4.24 -0.57 18.06
CA SER A 111 5.34 -0.79 19.00
C SER A 111 6.64 -0.17 18.51
N ALA A 112 7.42 0.40 19.42
CA ALA A 112 8.77 0.83 19.13
C ALA A 112 9.69 -0.39 18.88
N GLN A 113 10.59 -0.25 17.92
CA GLN A 113 11.57 -1.27 17.56
C GLN A 113 12.86 -0.60 17.07
N GLY A 114 13.84 -0.49 17.98
CA GLY A 114 15.03 0.33 17.74
C GLY A 114 14.63 1.79 17.55
N ASP A 115 15.12 2.40 16.48
CA ASP A 115 14.87 3.80 16.14
C ASP A 115 13.63 4.01 15.25
N ALA A 116 12.75 3.01 15.15
CA ALA A 116 11.56 3.05 14.33
C ALA A 116 10.33 2.52 15.08
N VAL A 117 9.15 2.77 14.53
CA VAL A 117 7.89 2.18 14.98
C VAL A 117 7.39 1.18 13.95
N ARG A 118 7.04 -0.02 14.42
CA ARG A 118 6.29 -1.00 13.64
C ARG A 118 4.83 -0.97 14.06
N ALA A 119 3.94 -0.95 13.08
CA ALA A 119 2.51 -0.99 13.32
C ALA A 119 1.80 -1.94 12.38
N ARG A 120 0.66 -2.44 12.86
CA ARG A 120 -0.28 -3.24 12.07
C ARG A 120 -1.55 -2.44 11.86
N ILE A 121 -1.97 -2.32 10.61
CA ILE A 121 -3.17 -1.58 10.21
C ILE A 121 -4.04 -2.53 9.38
N ARG A 122 -5.31 -2.62 9.72
CA ARG A 122 -6.34 -3.22 8.88
C ARG A 122 -7.03 -2.13 8.09
N VAL A 123 -7.19 -2.36 6.79
CA VAL A 123 -7.81 -1.44 5.85
C VAL A 123 -8.95 -2.14 5.13
N GLY A 124 -10.11 -1.52 5.07
CA GLY A 124 -11.28 -2.00 4.33
C GLY A 124 -11.96 -0.86 3.60
N LYS A 125 -13.11 -1.13 2.98
CA LYS A 125 -13.98 -0.08 2.43
C LYS A 125 -14.46 0.83 3.56
N GLY A 126 -14.40 2.15 3.33
CA GLY A 126 -15.09 3.12 4.18
C GLY A 126 -16.61 2.90 4.13
N SER A 127 -17.28 3.24 5.24
CA SER A 127 -18.75 3.28 5.30
C SER A 127 -19.32 4.49 4.58
#